data_AF-A0A640TA34-F1
#
_entry.id   AF-A0A640TA34-F1
#
_cell.length_a   1.000
_cell.length_b   1.000
_cell.length_c   1.000
_cell.angle_alpha   90.00
_cell.angle_beta   90.00
_cell.angle_gamma   90.00
#
_symmetry.space_group_name_H-M   'P 1'
#
loop_
_entity.id
_entity.type
_entity.pdbx_description
1 polymer ?
#
loop_
_entity_poly.entity_id
_entity_poly.type
_entity_poly.pdbx_seq_one_letter_code
_entity_poly.pdbx_strand_id
1 'polypeptide(L)' 'MARYTINYLNGDSETIEADGVEYDPDARDYTVVGGQQVVALVPTANVQSVRRQDDKAVTN' A
#
# COMPACT_ATOMS: atom_id res chain seq x y z
N MET A 1 -8.46 -6.30 7.75
CA MET A 1 -7.50 -5.21 7.54
C MET A 1 -6.09 -5.74 7.70
N ALA A 2 -5.37 -5.79 6.58
CA ALA A 2 -3.93 -6.02 6.52
C ALA A 2 -3.20 -4.68 6.61
N ARG A 3 -1.94 -4.73 7.05
CA ARG A 3 -1.07 -3.55 7.10
C ARG A 3 -0.18 -3.52 5.86
N TYR A 4 -0.04 -2.36 5.25
CA TYR A 4 0.79 -2.15 4.08
C TYR A 4 1.82 -1.06 4.36
N THR A 5 3.07 -1.32 4.00
CA THR A 5 4.14 -0.33 4.02
C THR A 5 4.41 0.13 2.60
N ILE A 6 4.29 1.43 2.37
CA ILE A 6 4.59 2.10 1.11
C ILE A 6 5.94 2.77 1.28
N ASN A 7 6.91 2.40 0.46
CA ASN A 7 8.19 3.08 0.38
C ASN A 7 8.15 4.02 -0.81
N TYR A 8 8.45 5.29 -0.57
CA TYR A 8 8.47 6.33 -1.58
C TYR A 8 9.87 6.54 -2.15
N LEU A 9 9.97 7.07 -3.37
CA LEU A 9 11.24 7.32 -4.04
C LEU A 9 12.10 8.39 -3.35
N ASN A 10 11.49 9.24 -2.53
CA ASN A 10 12.18 10.25 -1.73
C ASN A 10 12.83 9.67 -0.45
N GLY A 11 12.68 8.37 -0.20
CA GLY A 11 13.18 7.69 0.99
C GLY A 11 12.20 7.70 2.17
N ASP A 12 11.05 8.36 2.07
CA ASP A 12 10.00 8.28 3.07
C ASP A 12 9.29 6.93 3.00
N SER A 13 8.72 6.53 4.14
CA SER A 13 7.85 5.35 4.21
C SER A 13 6.60 5.68 4.99
N GLU A 14 5.48 5.13 4.54
CA GLU A 14 4.18 5.26 5.19
C GLU A 14 3.59 3.88 5.45
N THR A 15 2.86 3.75 6.55
CA THR A 15 2.17 2.52 6.91
C THR A 15 0.68 2.78 6.97
N ILE A 16 -0.08 2.01 6.21
CA ILE A 16 -1.53 2.14 6.10
C ILE A 16 -2.22 0.81 6.44
N GLU A 17 -3.41 0.89 7.01
CA GLU A 17 -4.25 -0.27 7.30
C GLU A 17 -5.40 -0.30 6.30
N ALA A 18 -5.49 -1.39 5.55
CA ALA A 18 -6.43 -1.55 4.45
C ALA A 18 -6.86 -3.01 4.31
N ASP A 19 -8.00 -3.27 3.69
CA ASP A 19 -8.40 -4.62 3.33
C ASP A 19 -7.74 -5.08 2.03
N GLY A 20 -7.38 -4.15 1.14
CA GLY A 20 -6.67 -4.44 -0.10
C GLY A 20 -5.97 -3.23 -0.70
N VAL A 21 -5.05 -3.50 -1.63
CA VAL A 21 -4.43 -2.50 -2.49
C VAL A 21 -4.55 -3.01 -3.93
N GLU A 22 -5.17 -2.22 -4.79
CA GLU A 22 -5.38 -2.49 -6.21
C GLU A 22 -4.56 -1.50 -7.03
N TYR A 23 -3.98 -1.95 -8.14
CA TYR A 23 -3.24 -1.08 -9.05
C TYR A 23 -4.12 -0.74 -10.25
N ASP A 24 -4.34 0.55 -10.47
CA ASP A 24 -5.04 1.05 -11.65
C ASP A 24 -3.99 1.44 -12.73
N PRO A 25 -3.91 0.70 -13.84
CA PRO A 25 -2.96 0.99 -14.90
C PRO A 25 -3.29 2.24 -15.73
N ASP A 26 -4.57 2.65 -15.78
CA ASP A 26 -5.03 3.82 -16.54
C ASP A 26 -4.71 5.11 -15.79
N ALA A 27 -4.99 5.14 -14.49
CA ALA A 27 -4.66 6.26 -13.60
C ALA A 27 -3.21 6.23 -13.09
N ARG A 28 -2.53 5.08 -13.19
CA ARG A 28 -1.17 4.84 -12.66
C ARG A 28 -1.07 5.14 -11.16
N ASP A 29 -2.05 4.68 -10.39
CA ASP A 29 -2.08 4.79 -8.94
C ASP A 29 -2.40 3.45 -8.25
N TYR A 30 -2.05 3.40 -6.97
CA TYR A 30 -2.50 2.35 -6.08
C TYR A 30 -3.74 2.83 -5.34
N THR A 31 -4.84 2.13 -5.54
CA THR A 31 -6.10 2.33 -4.82
C THR A 31 -6.11 1.46 -3.57
N VAL A 32 -6.24 2.10 -2.42
CA VAL A 32 -6.27 1.45 -1.11
C VAL A 32 -7.73 1.32 -0.68
N VAL A 33 -8.19 0.10 -0.43
CA VAL A 33 -9.59 -0.20 -0.10
C VAL A 33 -9.70 -0.65 1.36
N GLY A 34 -10.59 -0.03 2.13
CA GLY A 34 -10.97 -0.42 3.48
C GLY A 34 -12.49 -0.52 3.61
N GLY A 35 -13.02 -1.68 4.00
CA GLY A 35 -14.44 -1.86 4.31
C GLY A 35 -15.41 -1.54 3.18
N GLN A 36 -15.04 -1.79 1.92
CA GLN A 36 -15.78 -1.45 0.67
C GLN A 36 -15.66 0.02 0.21
N GLN A 37 -14.78 0.82 0.80
CA GLN A 37 -14.53 2.20 0.38
C GLN A 37 -13.06 2.42 0.05
N VAL A 38 -12.79 3.33 -0.88
CA VAL A 38 -11.43 3.81 -1.13
C VAL A 38 -11.02 4.72 0.03
N VAL A 39 -9.97 4.34 0.74
CA VAL A 39 -9.45 5.09 1.89
C VAL A 39 -8.23 5.92 1.54
N ALA A 40 -7.49 5.55 0.49
CA ALA A 40 -6.36 6.33 -0.02
C ALA A 40 -6.10 6.05 -1.51
N LEU A 41 -5.52 7.04 -2.19
CA LEU A 41 -5.00 6.94 -3.55
C LEU A 41 -3.53 7.33 -3.54
N VAL A 42 -2.67 6.44 -4.02
CA VAL A 42 -1.22 6.61 -3.92
C VAL A 42 -0.61 6.61 -5.33
N PRO A 43 -0.11 7.75 -5.82
CA PRO A 43 0.43 7.83 -7.18
C PRO A 43 1.68 6.96 -7.34
N THR A 44 1.68 6.05 -8.32
CA THR A 44 2.83 5.15 -8.53
C THR A 44 4.11 5.88 -8.92
N ALA A 45 3.98 7.10 -9.47
CA ALA A 45 5.10 7.96 -9.82
C ALA A 45 6.03 8.29 -8.63
N ASN A 46 5.50 8.25 -7.40
CA ASN A 46 6.27 8.52 -6.18
C ASN A 46 6.56 7.25 -5.37
N VAL A 47 6.04 6.09 -5.78
CA VAL A 47 6.14 4.84 -5.02
C VAL A 47 7.28 3.99 -5.56
N GLN A 48 8.18 3.62 -4.67
CA GLN A 48 9.23 2.65 -4.95
C GLN A 48 8.72 1.22 -4.81
N SER A 49 7.98 0.94 -3.74
CA SER A 49 7.40 -0.38 -3.49
C SER A 49 6.24 -0.34 -2.50
N VAL A 50 5.27 -1.22 -2.70
CA VAL A 50 4.20 -1.48 -1.73
C VAL A 50 4.39 -2.90 -1.20
N ARG A 51 4.53 -3.03 0.12
CA ARG A 51 4.72 -4.32 0.78
C ARG A 51 3.61 -4.55 1.79
N ARG A 52 2.89 -5.65 1.62
CA ARG A 52 1.97 -6.15 2.65
C ARG A 52 2.81 -6.67 3.83
N GLN A 53 2.61 -6.09 5.01
CA GLN A 53 3.05 -6.67 6.27
C GLN A 53 2.05 -7.76 6.64
N ASP A 54 2.38 -9.01 6.30
CA ASP A 54 1.72 -10.15 6.95
C ASP A 54 2.35 -10.36 8.33
N ASP A 55 1.51 -10.67 9.32
CA ASP A 55 1.84 -10.95 10.74
C ASP A 55 2.74 -12.19 10.97
N LYS A 56 3.50 -12.63 9.96
CA LYS A 56 4.48 -13.72 10.10
C LYS A 56 5.89 -13.23 9.79
N ALA A 57 6.42 -12.41 10.68
CA ALA A 57 7.84 -12.52 11.00
C ALA A 57 8.01 -13.68 11.99
N VAL A 58 7.94 -14.93 11.51
CA VAL A 58 8.39 -16.09 12.30
C VAL A 58 9.86 -16.26 12.01
N THR A 59 10.72 -15.64 12.83
CA THR A 59 12.12 -16.03 12.92
C THR A 59 12.19 -17.13 13.97
N ASN A 60 12.38 -18.37 13.53
CA ASN A 60 12.71 -19.51 14.39
C ASN A 60 14.19 -19.45 14.79
#